data_AF-A0A7U9T4Y3-F1
#
_entry.id   AF-A0A7U9T4Y3-F1
#
_cell.length_a   1.000
_cell.length_b   1.000
_cell.length_c   1.000
_cell.angle_alpha   90.00
_cell.angle_beta   90.00
_cell.angle_gamma   90.00
#
_symmetry.space_group_name_H-M   'P 1'
#
loop_
_entity.id
_entity.type
_entity.pdbx_description
1 polymer ?
#
loop_
_entity_poly.entity_id
_entity_poly.type
_entity_poly.pdbx_seq_one_letter_code
_entity_poly.pdbx_strand_id
1 'polypeptide(L)'
;MDGDGTFIPKIKLSENTEKVTNPGNKTIYRVYEKDTHKIEADLICLTDETFDETEPMLLFDPLEPWKKTRLPGGSYTLRELMVPVFKDGECCYESPKVMDIRAYCQRELDTLWDETKRFVNPHQIYVDLSKKLYDIKIRLLDQMSEK
;
A
#
# COMPACT_ATOMS: atom_id res chain seq x y z
N MET A 1 1.74 -21.76 8.09
CA MET A 1 0.43 -22.38 7.78
C MET A 1 -0.06 -23.09 9.03
N ASP A 2 -1.35 -23.38 9.14
CA ASP A 2 -1.84 -24.34 10.14
C ASP A 2 -1.51 -25.78 9.71
N GLY A 3 -1.95 -26.75 10.50
CA GLY A 3 -1.79 -28.18 10.19
C GLY A 3 -2.50 -28.62 8.90
N ASP A 4 -3.45 -27.81 8.41
CA ASP A 4 -4.26 -28.09 7.22
C ASP A 4 -3.73 -27.33 5.97
N GLY A 5 -2.61 -26.61 6.10
CA GLY A 5 -2.00 -25.86 5.00
C GLY A 5 -2.56 -24.45 4.79
N THR A 6 -3.49 -23.98 5.63
CA THR A 6 -4.06 -22.63 5.53
C THR A 6 -3.05 -21.59 5.99
N PHE A 7 -2.95 -20.47 5.26
CA PHE A 7 -2.10 -19.37 5.67
C PHE A 7 -2.60 -18.71 6.96
N ILE A 8 -1.76 -18.66 8.00
CA ILE A 8 -2.06 -17.95 9.25
C ILE A 8 -1.25 -16.65 9.28
N PRO A 9 -1.91 -15.47 9.28
CA PRO A 9 -1.21 -14.21 9.48
C PRO A 9 -0.54 -14.16 10.87
N LYS A 10 0.70 -13.68 10.92
CA LYS A 10 1.46 -13.47 12.16
C LYS A 10 1.76 -11.99 12.36
N ILE A 11 1.79 -11.56 13.61
CA ILE A 11 2.17 -10.21 14.02
C ILE A 11 3.32 -10.27 15.03
N LYS A 12 4.25 -9.31 14.94
CA LYS A 12 5.27 -9.08 15.95
C LYS A 12 4.92 -7.81 16.72
N LEU A 13 4.87 -7.92 18.05
CA LEU A 13 4.68 -6.79 18.95
C LEU A 13 6.02 -6.15 19.33
N SER A 14 5.95 -4.86 19.62
CA SER A 14 7.06 -4.04 20.09
C SER A 14 6.50 -2.92 20.97
N GLU A 15 7.28 -2.47 21.95
CA GLU A 15 6.90 -1.33 22.80
C GLU A 15 6.74 -0.04 21.99
N ASN A 16 7.55 0.15 20.95
CA ASN A 16 7.30 1.20 19.96
C ASN A 16 6.26 0.71 18.92
N THR A 17 5.13 1.43 18.83
CA THR A 17 4.00 1.18 17.93
C THR A 17 4.41 1.18 16.46
N GLU A 18 5.38 2.01 16.06
CA GLU A 18 5.90 2.07 14.68
C GLU A 18 6.58 0.77 14.24
N LYS A 19 7.03 -0.04 15.19
CA LYS A 19 7.71 -1.32 14.93
C LYS A 19 6.76 -2.52 14.91
N VAL A 20 5.46 -2.30 15.13
CA VAL A 20 4.45 -3.35 15.02
C VAL A 20 4.22 -3.66 13.54
N THR A 21 4.47 -4.90 13.16
CA THR A 21 4.42 -5.32 11.75
C THR A 21 2.98 -5.45 11.23
N ASN A 22 2.72 -5.08 9.98
CA ASN A 22 1.46 -5.41 9.32
C ASN A 22 1.42 -6.90 8.93
N PRO A 23 0.42 -7.67 9.37
CA PRO A 23 0.36 -9.12 9.14
C PRO A 23 0.09 -9.47 7.67
N GLY A 24 0.28 -10.75 7.32
CA GLY A 24 -0.16 -11.32 6.04
C GLY A 24 0.74 -11.08 4.83
N ASN A 25 0.45 -11.80 3.75
CA ASN A 25 1.01 -11.54 2.43
C ASN A 25 0.30 -10.33 1.83
N LYS A 26 1.05 -9.33 1.41
CA LYS A 26 0.51 -8.02 1.03
C LYS A 26 0.89 -7.67 -0.40
N THR A 27 0.06 -6.87 -1.06
CA THR A 27 0.43 -6.09 -2.26
C THR A 27 0.22 -4.60 -1.99
N ILE A 28 0.72 -3.74 -2.89
CA ILE A 28 0.59 -2.29 -2.79
C ILE A 28 0.00 -1.77 -4.09
N TYR A 29 -1.09 -1.02 -3.97
CA TYR A 29 -1.66 -0.25 -5.07
C TYR A 29 -1.38 1.23 -4.85
N ARG A 30 -0.76 1.88 -5.83
CA ARG A 30 -0.69 3.33 -5.87
C ARG A 30 -1.96 3.89 -6.48
N VAL A 31 -2.60 4.82 -5.79
CA VAL A 31 -3.83 5.49 -6.20
C VAL A 31 -3.46 6.82 -6.87
N TYR A 32 -3.92 7.00 -8.10
CA TYR A 32 -3.76 8.25 -8.84
C TYR A 32 -5.12 8.90 -9.10
N GLU A 33 -5.22 10.20 -8.92
CA GLU A 33 -6.35 10.98 -9.42
C GLU A 33 -6.34 10.96 -10.96
N LYS A 34 -7.49 10.74 -11.61
CA LYS A 34 -7.55 10.67 -13.08
C LYS A 34 -7.28 12.00 -13.78
N ASP A 35 -7.76 13.10 -13.21
CA ASP A 35 -7.73 14.40 -13.88
C ASP A 35 -6.31 14.99 -13.92
N THR A 36 -5.57 14.87 -12.82
CA THR A 36 -4.23 15.44 -12.68
C THR A 36 -3.12 14.40 -12.83
N HIS A 37 -3.45 13.11 -12.76
CA HIS A 37 -2.50 12.00 -12.65
C HIS A 37 -1.54 12.14 -11.46
N LYS A 38 -1.97 12.84 -10.40
CA LYS A 38 -1.21 12.97 -9.16
C LYS A 38 -1.51 11.82 -8.22
N ILE A 39 -0.52 11.47 -7.40
CA ILE A 39 -0.66 10.45 -6.37
C ILE A 39 -1.58 10.97 -5.26
N GLU A 40 -2.60 10.18 -4.94
CA GLU A 40 -3.49 10.41 -3.80
C GLU A 40 -2.98 9.67 -2.56
N ALA A 41 -2.65 8.38 -2.70
CA ALA A 41 -2.14 7.54 -1.63
C ALA A 41 -1.48 6.26 -2.17
N ASP A 42 -0.69 5.60 -1.33
CA ASP A 42 -0.33 4.19 -1.51
C ASP A 42 -1.21 3.33 -0.57
N LEU A 43 -1.97 2.40 -1.14
CA LEU A 43 -2.83 1.48 -0.40
C LEU A 43 -2.14 0.12 -0.24
N ILE A 44 -1.85 -0.26 1.00
CA ILE A 44 -1.35 -1.59 1.34
C ILE A 44 -2.54 -2.51 1.62
N CYS A 45 -2.65 -3.59 0.86
CA CYS A 45 -3.72 -4.58 0.99
C CYS A 45 -3.15 -6.00 1.02
N LEU A 46 -4.00 -6.99 1.28
CA LEU A 46 -3.63 -8.39 1.10
C LEU A 46 -3.55 -8.76 -0.39
N THR A 47 -2.73 -9.75 -0.73
CA THR A 47 -2.57 -10.22 -2.12
C THR A 47 -3.84 -10.82 -2.74
N ASP A 48 -4.85 -11.14 -1.93
CA ASP A 48 -6.13 -11.68 -2.39
C ASP A 48 -7.21 -10.60 -2.57
N GLU A 49 -6.88 -9.33 -2.33
CA GLU A 49 -7.79 -8.21 -2.53
C GLU A 49 -7.66 -7.64 -3.94
N THR A 50 -8.80 -7.41 -4.58
CA THR A 50 -8.92 -6.74 -5.87
C THR A 50 -9.85 -5.54 -5.74
N PHE A 51 -9.55 -4.47 -6.46
CA PHE A 51 -10.31 -3.22 -6.41
C PHE A 51 -10.83 -2.87 -7.80
N ASP A 52 -12.07 -2.40 -7.87
CA ASP A 52 -12.69 -1.92 -9.10
C ASP A 52 -12.63 -0.38 -9.10
N GLU A 53 -11.94 0.19 -10.08
CA GLU A 53 -11.82 1.65 -10.23
C GLU A 53 -13.17 2.34 -10.53
N THR A 54 -14.20 1.61 -10.94
CA THR A 54 -15.56 2.13 -11.15
C THR A 54 -16.34 2.29 -9.85
N GLU A 55 -15.90 1.63 -8.77
CA GLU A 55 -16.52 1.68 -7.46
C GLU A 55 -15.82 2.71 -6.56
N PRO A 56 -16.54 3.31 -5.59
CA PRO A 56 -15.95 4.27 -4.67
C PRO A 56 -14.94 3.58 -3.74
N MET A 57 -13.78 4.21 -3.55
CA MET A 57 -12.76 3.75 -2.62
C MET A 57 -12.75 4.61 -1.35
N LEU A 58 -12.59 3.97 -0.21
CA LEU A 58 -12.43 4.65 1.08
C LEU A 58 -11.02 4.45 1.59
N LEU A 59 -10.26 5.55 1.62
CA LEU A 59 -8.93 5.65 2.18
C LEU A 59 -9.02 6.17 3.62
N PHE A 60 -8.12 5.72 4.48
CA PHE A 60 -8.08 6.15 5.88
C PHE A 60 -6.70 5.94 6.50
N ASP A 61 -6.33 6.88 7.36
CA ASP A 61 -5.08 6.79 8.11
C ASP A 61 -5.17 5.64 9.14
N PRO A 62 -4.24 4.67 9.14
CA PRO A 62 -4.28 3.54 10.07
C PRO A 62 -3.99 3.94 11.53
N LEU A 63 -3.37 5.09 11.78
CA LEU A 63 -3.15 5.66 13.12
C LEU A 63 -4.32 6.53 13.57
N GLU A 64 -5.00 7.19 12.62
CA GLU A 64 -6.17 8.04 12.88
C GLU A 64 -7.39 7.60 12.04
N PRO A 65 -8.01 6.44 12.31
CA PRO A 65 -9.00 5.81 11.41
C PRO A 65 -10.29 6.61 11.19
N TRP A 66 -10.52 7.68 11.96
CA TRP A 66 -11.62 8.62 11.74
C TRP A 66 -11.34 9.61 10.61
N LYS A 67 -10.08 9.84 10.24
CA LYS A 67 -9.69 10.62 9.05
C LYS A 67 -9.85 9.74 7.82
N LYS A 68 -10.90 10.04 7.05
CA LYS A 68 -11.29 9.24 5.88
C LYS A 68 -11.41 10.12 4.65
N THR A 69 -10.90 9.62 3.54
CA THR A 69 -11.06 10.23 2.22
C THR A 69 -11.82 9.27 1.34
N ARG A 70 -12.96 9.72 0.80
CA ARG A 70 -13.76 8.93 -0.13
C ARG A 70 -13.48 9.38 -1.56
N LEU A 71 -12.87 8.50 -2.34
CA LEU A 71 -12.66 8.70 -3.76
C LEU A 71 -13.90 8.22 -4.53
N PRO A 72 -14.55 9.06 -5.35
CA PRO A 72 -15.64 8.64 -6.20
C PRO A 72 -15.24 7.52 -7.16
N GLY A 73 -16.19 6.62 -7.44
CA GLY A 73 -16.03 5.64 -8.50
C GLY A 73 -15.75 6.33 -9.84
N GLY A 74 -14.76 5.84 -10.56
CA GLY A 74 -14.34 6.38 -11.84
C GLY A 74 -13.43 7.61 -11.77
N SER A 75 -13.12 8.17 -10.59
CA SER A 75 -12.25 9.37 -10.47
C SER A 75 -10.77 9.07 -10.24
N TYR A 76 -10.41 7.79 -10.06
CA TYR A 76 -9.04 7.37 -9.74
C TYR A 76 -8.62 6.15 -10.56
N THR A 77 -7.30 5.95 -10.66
CA THR A 77 -6.70 4.73 -11.22
C THR A 77 -5.77 4.08 -10.21
N LEU A 78 -5.57 2.78 -10.34
CA LEU A 78 -4.75 1.97 -9.45
C LEU A 78 -3.61 1.34 -10.24
N ARG A 79 -2.41 1.43 -9.68
CA ARG A 79 -1.24 0.69 -10.19
C ARG A 79 -0.68 -0.22 -9.12
N GLU A 80 -0.70 -1.52 -9.36
CA GLU A 80 0.02 -2.47 -8.52
C GLU A 80 1.53 -2.21 -8.63
N LEU A 81 2.19 -1.94 -7.51
CA LEU A 81 3.60 -1.56 -7.49
C LEU A 81 4.55 -2.76 -7.44
N MET A 82 4.11 -3.88 -6.88
CA MET A 82 4.98 -5.04 -6.68
C MET A 82 5.03 -5.91 -7.93
N VAL A 83 6.20 -5.95 -8.56
CA VAL A 83 6.45 -6.78 -9.75
C VAL A 83 7.39 -7.93 -9.36
N PRO A 84 7.08 -9.17 -9.72
CA PRO A 84 7.94 -10.31 -9.40
C PRO A 84 9.25 -10.24 -10.20
N VAL A 85 10.37 -10.32 -9.48
CA VAL A 85 11.73 -10.34 -10.09
C VAL A 85 12.22 -11.78 -10.25
N PHE A 86 11.97 -12.62 -9.25
CA PHE A 86 12.29 -14.04 -9.25
C PHE A 86 11.04 -14.85 -8.90
N LYS A 87 10.84 -15.97 -9.60
CA LYS A 87 9.81 -16.97 -9.29
C LYS A 87 10.45 -18.35 -9.36
N ASP A 88 10.23 -19.15 -8.32
CA ASP A 88 10.72 -20.54 -8.24
C ASP A 88 12.23 -20.69 -8.51
N GLY A 89 13.03 -19.69 -8.11
CA GLY A 89 14.48 -19.66 -8.30
C GLY A 89 14.95 -19.12 -9.65
N GLU A 90 14.05 -18.79 -10.57
CA GLU A 90 14.37 -18.25 -11.89
C GLU A 90 14.12 -16.75 -11.96
N CYS A 91 15.03 -16.01 -12.60
CA CYS A 91 14.85 -14.58 -12.86
C CYS A 91 13.82 -14.39 -13.98
N CYS A 92 12.67 -13.80 -13.66
CA CYS A 92 11.57 -13.56 -14.60
C CYS A 92 11.42 -12.08 -14.99
N TYR A 93 12.35 -11.22 -14.58
CA TYR A 93 12.33 -9.78 -14.83
C TYR A 93 13.53 -9.34 -15.67
N GLU A 94 13.24 -8.57 -16.71
CA GLU A 94 14.27 -7.95 -17.54
C GLU A 94 14.68 -6.60 -16.93
N SER A 95 15.97 -6.47 -16.60
CA SER A 95 16.49 -5.23 -16.02
C SER A 95 16.49 -4.11 -17.07
N PRO A 96 15.84 -2.96 -16.80
CA PRO A 96 15.80 -1.85 -17.73
C PRO A 96 17.17 -1.18 -17.86
N LYS A 97 17.41 -0.48 -18.98
CA LYS A 97 18.65 0.28 -19.16
C LYS A 97 18.67 1.47 -18.21
N VAL A 98 19.87 1.92 -17.84
CA VAL A 98 20.07 3.06 -16.91
C VAL A 98 19.30 4.31 -17.35
N MET A 99 19.26 4.60 -18.66
CA MET A 99 18.54 5.77 -19.16
C MET A 99 17.02 5.62 -19.08
N ASP A 100 16.51 4.39 -19.18
CA ASP A 100 15.08 4.11 -19.00
C ASP A 100 14.70 4.25 -17.52
N ILE A 101 15.57 3.82 -16.59
CA ILE A 101 15.39 4.03 -15.14
C ILE A 101 15.33 5.52 -14.83
N ARG A 102 16.27 6.33 -15.36
CA ARG A 102 16.25 7.78 -15.16
C ARG A 102 14.96 8.41 -15.69
N ALA A 103 14.54 8.03 -16.89
CA ALA A 103 13.30 8.53 -17.50
C ALA A 103 12.07 8.12 -16.68
N TYR A 104 12.04 6.89 -16.15
CA TYR A 104 10.99 6.42 -15.26
C TYR A 104 10.94 7.23 -13.96
N CYS A 105 12.09 7.44 -13.29
CA CYS A 105 12.15 8.27 -12.08
C CYS A 105 11.64 9.69 -12.32
N GLN A 106 11.98 10.31 -13.45
CA GLN A 106 11.49 11.65 -13.77
C GLN A 106 9.96 11.66 -13.93
N ARG A 107 9.40 10.69 -14.66
CA ARG A 107 7.93 10.56 -14.80
C ARG A 107 7.25 10.35 -13.46
N GLU A 108 7.80 9.51 -12.58
CA GLU A 108 7.24 9.29 -11.25
C GLU A 108 7.31 10.55 -10.38
N LEU A 109 8.39 11.32 -10.44
CA LEU A 109 8.49 12.61 -9.75
C LEU A 109 7.42 13.60 -10.23
N ASP A 110 7.05 13.55 -11.50
CA ASP A 110 6.01 14.41 -12.07
C ASP A 110 4.61 14.04 -11.56
N THR A 111 4.40 12.81 -11.07
CA THR A 111 3.14 12.38 -10.42
C THR A 111 3.00 12.88 -8.98
N LEU A 112 4.05 13.45 -8.39
CA LEU A 112 3.98 14.01 -7.03
C LEU A 112 3.42 15.43 -7.04
N TRP A 113 2.68 15.75 -5.98
CA TRP A 113 2.27 17.12 -5.66
C TRP A 113 3.50 18.00 -5.35
N ASP A 114 3.44 19.28 -5.70
CA ASP A 114 4.57 20.20 -5.51
C ASP A 114 4.92 20.38 -4.03
N GLU A 115 3.93 20.30 -3.16
CA GLU A 115 4.07 20.41 -1.72
C GLU A 115 4.80 19.22 -1.09
N THR A 116 4.67 18.03 -1.70
CA THR A 116 5.40 16.82 -1.33
C THR A 116 6.85 16.88 -1.78
N LYS A 117 7.16 17.62 -2.86
CA LYS A 117 8.52 17.78 -3.39
C LYS A 117 9.36 18.84 -2.65
N ARG A 118 8.80 19.56 -1.68
CA ARG A 118 9.50 20.61 -0.92
C ARG A 118 10.67 20.02 -0.11
N PHE A 119 11.82 20.68 -0.12
CA PHE A 119 12.97 20.29 0.71
C PHE A 119 12.78 20.55 2.21
N VAL A 120 11.92 21.49 2.57
CA VAL A 120 11.65 21.89 3.95
C VAL A 120 10.18 21.65 4.24
N ASN A 121 9.89 20.88 5.28
CA ASN A 121 8.54 20.50 5.71
C ASN A 121 7.64 19.99 4.55
N PRO A 122 8.05 18.91 3.83
CA PRO A 122 7.24 18.34 2.77
C PRO A 122 5.90 17.84 3.31
N HIS A 123 4.84 17.96 2.50
CA HIS A 123 3.61 17.23 2.82
C HIS A 123 3.82 15.73 2.64
N GLN A 124 3.32 14.96 3.60
CA GLN A 124 3.43 13.50 3.57
C GLN A 124 2.52 12.92 2.51
N ILE A 125 2.98 11.85 1.85
CA ILE A 125 2.14 11.00 1.03
C ILE A 125 1.44 10.02 1.96
N TYR A 126 0.14 9.85 1.78
CA TYR A 126 -0.63 8.91 2.58
C TYR A 126 -0.27 7.47 2.23
N VAL A 127 -0.07 6.65 3.26
CA VAL A 127 0.19 5.21 3.14
C VAL A 127 -0.82 4.50 4.02
N ASP A 128 -1.86 4.00 3.38
CA ASP A 128 -3.06 3.51 4.05
C ASP A 128 -3.11 1.99 4.04
N LEU A 129 -3.93 1.42 4.93
CA LEU A 129 -4.22 -0.01 4.94
C LEU A 129 -5.61 -0.26 4.37
N SER A 130 -5.77 -1.35 3.61
CA SER A 130 -7.11 -1.85 3.30
C SER A 130 -7.85 -2.15 4.60
N LYS A 131 -9.18 -1.98 4.58
CA LYS A 131 -10.02 -2.30 5.74
C LYS A 131 -9.81 -3.74 6.21
N LYS A 132 -9.71 -4.70 5.28
CA LYS A 132 -9.48 -6.12 5.61
C LYS A 132 -8.15 -6.32 6.32
N LEU A 133 -7.07 -5.71 5.83
CA LEU A 133 -5.75 -5.80 6.45
C LEU A 133 -5.72 -5.13 7.84
N TYR A 134 -6.34 -3.96 7.95
CA TYR A 134 -6.48 -3.24 9.21
C TYR A 134 -7.25 -4.06 10.25
N ASP A 135 -8.42 -4.60 9.89
CA ASP A 135 -9.25 -5.43 10.76
C ASP A 135 -8.48 -6.68 11.26
N ILE A 136 -7.66 -7.30 10.41
CA ILE A 136 -6.79 -8.42 10.80
C ILE A 136 -5.71 -7.97 11.79
N LYS A 137 -5.10 -6.80 11.57
CA LYS A 137 -4.07 -6.23 12.45
C LYS A 137 -4.63 -5.98 13.84
N ILE A 138 -5.79 -5.31 13.94
CA ILE A 138 -6.44 -5.00 15.23
C ILE A 138 -6.82 -6.30 15.95
N ARG A 139 -7.49 -7.23 15.27
CA ARG A 139 -7.84 -8.54 15.85
C ARG A 139 -6.64 -9.28 16.43
N LEU A 140 -5.50 -9.26 15.74
CA LEU A 140 -4.28 -9.92 16.22
C LEU A 140 -3.63 -9.17 17.40
N LEU A 141 -3.77 -7.85 17.47
CA LEU A 141 -3.33 -7.06 18.63
C LEU A 141 -4.18 -7.38 19.85
N ASP A 142 -5.51 -7.40 19.70
CA ASP A 142 -6.45 -7.70 20.78
C ASP A 142 -6.18 -9.09 21.37
N GLN A 143 -6.05 -10.12 20.52
CA GLN A 143 -5.75 -11.49 20.93
C GLN A 143 -4.44 -11.66 21.71
N MET A 144 -3.47 -10.77 21.49
CA MET A 144 -2.19 -10.80 22.20
C MET A 144 -2.21 -9.97 23.48
N SER A 145 -3.14 -9.02 23.59
CA SER A 145 -3.37 -8.22 24.81
C SER A 145 -4.22 -8.95 25.86
N GLU A 146 -5.04 -9.91 25.44
CA GLU A 146 -5.87 -10.76 26.30
C GLU A 146 -5.10 -11.96 26.91
N LYS A 147 -3.83 -12.15 26.54
CA LYS A 147 -2.94 -13.17 27.10
C LYS A 147 -1.96 -12.58 28.09
#